data_AF-A0A9D9S951-F1
#
_entry.id   AF-A0A9D9S951-F1
#
_cell.length_a   1.000
_cell.length_b   1.000
_cell.length_c   1.000
_cell.angle_alpha   90.00
_cell.angle_beta   90.00
_cell.angle_gamma   90.00
#
_symmetry.space_group_name_H-M   'P 1'
#
loop_
_entity.id
_entity.type
_entity.pdbx_description
1 polymer ?
#
loop_
_entity_poly.entity_id
_entity_poly.type
_entity_poly.pdbx_seq_one_letter_code
_entity_poly.pdbx_strand_id
1 'polypeptide(L)'
;MSSIHATRVTGALIALVGLALSAHVVAGPQQDKMKSCNAEAKEKALKGDERSAFMSGCLSADKAPDTEATAALKERKKVCRAEAKEKSLKGDERKSFISECVKA
;
A
#
# COMPACT_ATOMS: atom_id res chain seq x y z
N MET A 1 -1.08 -36.64 28.16
CA MET A 1 -0.85 -36.71 29.62
C MET A 1 0.06 -35.54 29.97
N SER A 2 -0.20 -34.57 30.84
CA SER A 2 -1.22 -34.33 31.88
C SER A 2 -1.41 -32.80 31.95
N SER A 3 -2.61 -32.20 31.90
CA SER A 3 -3.68 -32.16 32.90
C SER A 3 -3.29 -31.54 34.26
N ILE A 4 -3.87 -30.34 34.50
CA ILE A 4 -4.60 -29.92 35.73
C ILE A 4 -3.90 -28.95 36.72
N HIS A 5 -4.46 -27.73 36.76
CA HIS A 5 -4.78 -26.82 37.88
C HIS A 5 -3.81 -26.63 39.07
N ALA A 6 -3.54 -25.35 39.41
CA ALA A 6 -3.91 -24.77 40.71
C ALA A 6 -3.53 -23.28 40.81
N THR A 7 -4.52 -22.45 40.52
CA THR A 7 -4.93 -21.21 41.22
C THR A 7 -4.01 -20.69 42.34
N ARG A 8 -3.45 -19.50 42.15
CA ARG A 8 -3.13 -18.55 43.24
C ARG A 8 -3.90 -17.25 42.99
N VAL A 9 -5.06 -17.16 43.62
CA VAL A 9 -5.86 -15.94 43.78
C VAL A 9 -5.15 -15.06 44.81
N THR A 10 -4.60 -13.95 44.35
CA THR A 10 -4.25 -12.79 45.19
C THR A 10 -4.33 -11.55 44.33
N GLY A 11 -5.21 -10.61 44.70
CA GLY A 11 -5.02 -9.20 44.36
C GLY A 11 -6.12 -8.54 43.52
N ALA A 12 -7.06 -7.93 44.24
CA ALA A 12 -7.73 -6.67 43.92
C ALA A 12 -8.71 -6.58 42.72
N LEU A 13 -9.97 -6.30 43.08
CA LEU A 13 -10.97 -5.66 42.22
C LEU A 13 -10.40 -4.38 41.58
N ILE A 14 -10.41 -4.33 40.24
CA ILE A 14 -10.66 -3.10 39.48
C ILE A 14 -11.64 -3.48 38.36
N ALA A 15 -12.93 -3.35 38.64
CA ALA A 15 -13.93 -3.19 37.60
C ALA A 15 -13.98 -1.71 37.25
N LEU A 16 -13.67 -1.33 36.01
CA LEU A 16 -14.17 -0.12 35.34
C LEU A 16 -13.80 -0.17 33.85
N VAL A 17 -14.80 -0.51 33.04
CA VAL A 17 -15.12 0.09 31.74
C VAL A 17 -13.91 0.52 30.89
N GLY A 18 -13.36 -0.43 30.13
CA GLY A 18 -12.54 -0.15 28.96
C GLY A 18 -13.43 0.30 27.80
N LEU A 19 -13.62 1.60 27.72
CA LEU A 19 -14.20 2.37 26.62
C LEU A 19 -13.89 1.74 25.25
N ALA A 20 -14.93 1.28 24.55
CA ALA A 20 -14.87 0.95 23.13
C ALA A 20 -14.62 2.23 22.33
N LEU A 21 -13.36 2.66 22.30
CA LEU A 21 -12.88 3.72 21.42
C LEU A 21 -12.82 3.17 19.99
N SER A 22 -13.90 3.43 19.27
CA SER A 22 -13.82 3.99 17.92
C SER A 22 -12.86 3.31 16.94
N ALA A 23 -13.26 2.15 16.42
CA ALA A 23 -12.94 1.85 15.03
C ALA A 23 -13.85 2.69 14.12
N HIS A 24 -13.61 4.02 14.09
CA HIS A 24 -13.95 4.77 12.88
C HIS A 24 -13.03 4.22 11.79
N VAL A 25 -13.45 3.12 11.17
CA VAL A 25 -12.94 2.74 9.87
C VAL A 25 -13.49 3.78 8.92
N VAL A 26 -12.87 4.96 8.92
CA VAL A 26 -12.93 5.84 7.76
C VAL A 26 -12.16 5.09 6.71
N ALA A 27 -12.87 4.23 5.98
CA ALA A 27 -12.35 3.64 4.77
C ALA A 27 -11.98 4.85 3.89
N GLY A 28 -10.69 5.16 3.83
CA GLY A 28 -10.22 6.20 2.93
C GLY A 28 -10.68 5.84 1.51
N PRO A 29 -10.83 6.82 0.61
CA PRO A 29 -11.29 6.58 -0.77
C PRO A 29 -10.49 5.48 -1.50
N GLN A 30 -9.26 5.23 -1.06
CA GLN A 30 -8.40 4.17 -1.58
C GLN A 30 -8.80 2.74 -1.14
N GLN A 31 -9.34 2.55 0.07
CA GLN A 31 -9.81 1.26 0.57
C GLN A 31 -11.07 0.79 -0.15
N ASP A 32 -12.04 1.68 -0.35
CA ASP A 32 -13.29 1.32 -1.04
C ASP A 32 -13.08 1.09 -2.53
N LYS A 33 -12.20 1.87 -3.17
CA LYS A 33 -11.80 1.62 -4.56
C LYS A 33 -11.11 0.26 -4.72
N MET A 34 -10.26 -0.14 -3.79
CA MET A 34 -9.62 -1.45 -3.82
C MET A 34 -10.62 -2.61 -3.68
N LYS A 35 -11.70 -2.46 -2.90
CA LYS A 35 -12.77 -3.46 -2.83
C LYS A 35 -13.52 -3.57 -4.17
N SER A 36 -13.89 -2.44 -4.79
CA SER A 36 -14.55 -2.42 -6.11
C SER A 36 -13.68 -3.08 -7.18
N CYS A 37 -12.41 -2.69 -7.28
CA CYS A 37 -11.46 -3.28 -8.22
C CYS A 37 -11.32 -4.80 -8.03
N ASN A 38 -11.31 -5.29 -6.79
CA ASN A 38 -11.24 -6.72 -6.53
C ASN A 38 -12.54 -7.46 -6.88
N ALA A 39 -13.70 -6.83 -6.68
CA ALA A 39 -15.00 -7.39 -7.07
C ALA A 39 -15.09 -7.51 -8.59
N GLU A 40 -14.75 -6.45 -9.33
CA GLU A 40 -14.76 -6.45 -10.79
C GLU A 40 -13.75 -7.44 -11.38
N ALA A 41 -12.56 -7.57 -10.79
CA ALA A 41 -11.57 -8.57 -11.22
C ALA A 41 -12.09 -10.00 -11.06
N LYS A 42 -12.86 -10.27 -10.00
CA LYS A 42 -13.48 -11.58 -9.75
C LYS A 42 -14.65 -11.84 -10.70
N GLU A 43 -15.49 -10.84 -10.94
CA GLU A 43 -16.61 -10.94 -11.89
C GLU A 43 -16.10 -11.23 -13.31
N LYS A 44 -15.01 -10.58 -13.71
CA LYS A 44 -14.29 -10.84 -14.97
C LYS A 44 -13.44 -12.12 -14.95
N ALA A 45 -13.47 -12.87 -13.85
CA ALA A 45 -12.73 -14.11 -13.64
C ALA A 45 -11.21 -14.02 -13.92
N LEU A 46 -10.63 -12.82 -13.81
CA LEU A 46 -9.22 -12.54 -14.11
C LEU A 46 -8.31 -13.27 -13.12
N LYS A 47 -7.24 -13.86 -13.64
CA LYS A 47 -6.24 -14.61 -12.85
C LYS A 47 -4.83 -14.24 -13.29
N GLY A 48 -3.85 -14.56 -12.45
CA GLY A 48 -2.43 -14.32 -12.75
C GLY A 48 -2.11 -12.88 -13.13
N ASP A 49 -1.36 -12.70 -14.20
CA ASP A 49 -0.95 -11.40 -14.73
C ASP A 49 -2.13 -10.51 -15.12
N GLU A 50 -3.22 -11.07 -15.67
CA GLU A 50 -4.38 -10.29 -16.09
C GLU A 50 -5.07 -9.58 -14.91
N ARG A 51 -5.19 -10.27 -13.77
CA ARG A 51 -5.71 -9.66 -12.54
C ARG A 51 -4.80 -8.54 -12.04
N SER A 52 -3.49 -8.73 -12.12
CA SER A 52 -2.50 -7.76 -11.64
C SER A 52 -2.47 -6.49 -12.49
N ALA A 53 -2.55 -6.65 -13.81
CA ALA A 53 -2.68 -5.54 -14.75
C ALA A 53 -3.99 -4.78 -14.53
N PHE A 54 -5.12 -5.50 -14.40
CA PHE A 54 -6.41 -4.91 -14.13
C PHE A 54 -6.45 -4.15 -12.79
N MET A 55 -5.96 -4.75 -11.70
CA MET A 55 -5.87 -4.07 -10.40
C MET A 55 -5.00 -2.82 -10.48
N SER A 56 -3.87 -2.88 -11.19
CA SER A 56 -2.97 -1.74 -11.34
C SER A 56 -3.65 -0.60 -12.09
N GLY A 57 -4.36 -0.90 -13.19
CA GLY A 57 -5.14 0.11 -13.92
C GLY A 57 -6.29 0.69 -13.09
N CYS A 58 -7.07 -0.17 -12.44
CA CYS A 58 -8.24 0.23 -11.64
C CYS A 58 -7.86 1.11 -10.43
N LEU A 59 -6.74 0.79 -9.76
CA LEU A 59 -6.20 1.58 -8.65
C LEU A 59 -5.42 2.83 -9.10
N SER A 60 -4.98 2.85 -10.36
CA SER A 60 -4.29 4.01 -10.95
C SER A 60 -5.24 5.00 -11.61
N ALA A 61 -6.55 4.76 -11.67
CA ALA A 61 -7.49 5.71 -12.28
C ALA A 61 -7.52 7.11 -11.60
N ASP A 62 -7.00 7.25 -10.37
CA ASP A 62 -6.77 8.56 -9.72
C ASP A 62 -5.38 9.18 -10.03
N LYS A 63 -4.48 8.43 -10.68
CA LYS A 63 -3.24 8.88 -11.30
C LYS A 63 -3.32 8.59 -12.80
N ALA A 64 -3.94 9.49 -13.56
CA ALA A 64 -4.00 9.57 -15.03
C ALA A 64 -3.59 8.29 -15.82
N PRO A 65 -4.50 7.72 -16.64
CA PRO A 65 -4.30 6.45 -17.33
C PRO A 65 -3.11 6.46 -18.28
N ASP A 66 -2.56 5.27 -18.52
CA ASP A 66 -1.56 4.91 -19.52
C ASP A 66 -1.81 5.61 -20.88
N THR A 67 -1.24 6.80 -21.00
CA THR A 67 -1.07 7.60 -22.21
C THR A 67 0.43 7.76 -22.43
N GLU A 68 0.87 8.35 -23.55
CA GLU A 68 2.29 8.67 -23.81
C GLU A 68 3.02 9.28 -22.59
N ALA A 69 2.29 10.02 -21.74
CA ALA A 69 2.79 10.56 -20.48
C ALA A 69 3.33 9.49 -19.50
N THR A 70 2.73 8.30 -19.43
CA THR A 70 3.19 7.19 -18.57
C THR A 70 4.43 6.50 -19.15
N ALA A 71 4.54 6.41 -20.47
CA ALA A 71 5.75 5.94 -21.14
C ALA A 71 6.90 6.93 -20.93
N ALA A 72 6.65 8.22 -21.11
CA ALA A 72 7.61 9.29 -20.82
C ALA A 72 8.02 9.31 -19.34
N LEU A 73 7.08 9.11 -18.39
CA LEU A 73 7.38 9.01 -16.96
C LEU A 73 8.25 7.78 -16.65
N LYS A 74 7.99 6.64 -17.30
CA LYS A 74 8.76 5.40 -17.13
C LYS A 74 10.19 5.57 -17.64
N GLU A 75 10.37 6.22 -18.80
CA GLU A 75 11.68 6.55 -19.35
C GLU A 75 12.42 7.59 -18.49
N ARG A 76 11.75 8.67 -18.06
CA ARG A 76 12.31 9.66 -17.13
C ARG A 76 12.80 9.01 -15.84
N LYS A 77 12.03 8.09 -15.24
CA LYS A 77 12.47 7.33 -14.06
C LYS A 77 13.74 6.51 -14.30
N LYS A 78 13.98 5.98 -15.50
CA LYS A 78 15.22 5.26 -15.84
C LYS A 78 16.40 6.23 -15.93
N VAL A 79 16.24 7.34 -16.65
CA VAL A 79 17.27 8.39 -16.77
C VAL A 79 17.67 8.91 -15.39
N CYS A 80 16.71 9.32 -14.56
CA CYS A 80 16.97 9.80 -13.20
C CYS A 80 17.72 8.77 -12.33
N ARG A 81 17.44 7.46 -12.50
CA ARG A 81 18.16 6.41 -11.76
C ARG A 81 19.59 6.21 -12.27
N ALA A 82 19.81 6.39 -13.57
CA ALA A 82 21.13 6.32 -14.19
C ALA A 82 21.99 7.51 -13.76
N GLU A 83 21.44 8.74 -13.82
CA GLU A 83 22.12 9.94 -13.34
C GLU A 83 22.44 9.88 -11.86
N ALA A 84 21.52 9.37 -11.03
CA ALA A 84 21.80 9.16 -9.61
C ALA A 84 22.98 8.18 -9.40
N LYS A 85 23.13 7.18 -10.27
CA LYS A 85 24.21 6.20 -10.22
C LYS A 85 25.53 6.81 -10.71
N GLU A 86 25.51 7.61 -11.77
CA GLU A 86 26.68 8.35 -12.26
C GLU A 86 27.21 9.30 -11.18
N LYS A 87 26.29 10.04 -10.53
CA LYS A 87 26.58 10.90 -9.38
C LYS A 87 26.91 10.12 -8.11
N SER A 88 26.95 8.79 -8.16
CA SER A 88 27.24 7.90 -7.04
C SER A 88 26.39 8.14 -5.79
N LEU A 89 25.19 8.70 -5.97
CA LEU A 89 24.26 9.03 -4.89
C LEU A 89 23.77 7.74 -4.24
N LYS A 90 23.75 7.73 -2.91
CA LYS A 90 23.31 6.60 -2.09
C LYS A 90 22.33 7.10 -1.02
N GLY A 91 21.61 6.17 -0.42
CA GLY A 91 20.69 6.47 0.68
C GLY A 91 19.67 7.55 0.34
N ASP A 92 19.46 8.46 1.27
CA ASP A 92 18.48 9.55 1.16
C ASP A 92 18.79 10.52 0.01
N GLU A 93 20.06 10.83 -0.26
CA GLU A 93 20.43 11.75 -1.36
C GLU A 93 19.95 11.24 -2.71
N ARG A 94 20.06 9.93 -2.96
CA ARG A 94 19.54 9.30 -4.18
C ARG A 94 18.02 9.40 -4.26
N LYS A 95 17.32 9.20 -3.13
CA LYS A 95 15.85 9.23 -3.10
C LYS A 95 15.33 10.63 -3.37
N SER A 96 15.93 11.64 -2.75
CA SER A 96 15.63 13.06 -2.99
C SER A 96 15.92 13.45 -4.43
N PHE A 97 17.10 13.09 -4.96
CA PHE A 97 17.44 13.36 -6.36
C PHE A 97 16.45 12.71 -7.34
N ILE A 98 16.13 11.42 -7.16
CA ILE A 98 15.17 10.74 -8.03
C ILE A 98 13.79 11.39 -7.92
N SER A 99 13.36 11.80 -6.73
CA SER A 99 12.07 12.46 -6.50
C SER A 99 11.94 13.82 -7.18
N GLU A 100 13.01 14.61 -7.20
CA GLU A 100 13.06 15.89 -7.90
C GLU A 100 13.16 15.68 -9.41
N CYS A 101 14.07 14.81 -9.86
CA CYS A 101 14.27 14.49 -11.27
C CYS A 101 13.03 13.90 -11.94
N VAL A 102 12.22 13.08 -11.24
CA VAL A 102 10.99 12.54 -11.84
C VAL A 102 9.86 13.58 -11.92
N LYS A 103 9.92 14.67 -11.14
CA LYS A 103 8.93 15.75 -11.15
C LYS A 103 9.28 16.89 -12.10
N ALA A 104 10.57 17.22 -12.22
CA ALA A 104 11.10 18.23 -13.13
C ALA A 104 10.89 17.80 -14.58
#